data_AF-A0A1V0UCN9-F1
#
_entry.id   AF-A0A1V0UCN9-F1
#
_cell.length_a   1.000
_cell.length_b   1.000
_cell.length_c   1.000
_cell.angle_alpha   90.00
_cell.angle_beta   90.00
_cell.angle_gamma   90.00
#
_symmetry.space_group_name_H-M   'P 1'
#
loop_
_entity.id
_entity.type
_entity.pdbx_description
1 polymer ?
#
loop_
_entity_poly.entity_id
_entity_poly.type
_entity_poly.pdbx_seq_one_letter_code
_entity_poly.pdbx_strand_id
1 'polypeptide(L)'
;MRIFYDTEFLDDGRTIDLISIGMVAEDGRELYAVFSEFDQGAVRRHGWLMANVWPSLPILRNPRGVRGTDRIDVTDPDVHPRAQIARMVQRFIQETPDPQLWAYYAAYDHVALAQLWGPMSNLPSGIPMQTDDLVTEAKRLGLTPGELPTQKAGHHNAIEDARHNLVMARYMDSITR
;
A
#
# COMPACT_ATOMS: atom_id res chain seq x y z
N MET A 1 3.30 -18.06 -4.77
CA MET A 1 4.10 -16.92 -5.29
C MET A 1 3.85 -15.70 -4.41
N ARG A 2 4.89 -14.90 -4.12
CA ARG A 2 4.80 -13.74 -3.23
C ARG A 2 4.23 -12.51 -3.96
N ILE A 3 3.40 -11.77 -3.23
CA ILE A 3 2.91 -10.44 -3.57
C ILE A 3 3.38 -9.50 -2.47
N PHE A 4 4.14 -8.49 -2.85
CA PHE A 4 4.59 -7.42 -1.98
C PHE A 4 3.62 -6.26 -2.08
N TYR A 5 3.16 -5.73 -0.97
CA TYR A 5 2.25 -4.60 -0.98
C TYR A 5 2.56 -3.60 0.12
N ASP A 6 1.99 -2.42 -0.03
CA ASP A 6 2.04 -1.32 0.92
C ASP A 6 0.72 -0.53 0.81
N THR A 7 0.33 0.12 1.89
CA THR A 7 -0.86 0.98 1.93
C THR A 7 -0.56 2.31 2.60
N GLU A 8 -1.12 3.37 2.03
CA GLU A 8 -1.20 4.66 2.70
C GLU A 8 -2.60 4.85 3.26
N PHE A 9 -2.69 5.30 4.51
CA PHE A 9 -3.95 5.45 5.21
C PHE A 9 -3.90 6.55 6.27
N LEU A 10 -5.08 7.04 6.65
CA LEU A 10 -5.25 7.84 7.85
C LEU A 10 -5.65 6.90 9.00
N ASP A 11 -4.80 6.81 10.02
CA ASP A 11 -5.09 6.15 11.29
C ASP A 11 -5.37 7.20 12.37
N ASP A 12 -6.55 7.11 12.99
CA ASP A 12 -6.97 7.99 14.10
C ASP A 12 -6.95 7.30 15.47
N GLY A 13 -6.34 6.10 15.55
CA GLY A 13 -6.31 5.24 16.72
C GLY A 13 -7.61 4.45 16.93
N ARG A 14 -8.56 4.53 16.01
CA ARG A 14 -9.84 3.80 16.04
C ARG A 14 -10.17 3.14 14.71
N THR A 15 -9.86 3.80 13.60
CA THR A 15 -10.19 3.43 12.24
C THR A 15 -8.97 3.59 11.33
N ILE A 16 -8.98 2.84 10.23
CA ILE A 16 -7.99 2.95 9.17
C ILE A 16 -8.74 3.37 7.91
N ASP A 17 -8.57 4.63 7.49
CA ASP A 17 -9.16 5.16 6.26
C ASP A 17 -8.13 5.11 5.13
N LEU A 18 -8.32 4.16 4.21
CA LEU A 18 -7.39 3.87 3.11
C LEU A 18 -7.32 5.02 2.11
N ILE A 19 -6.10 5.50 1.84
CA ILE A 19 -5.78 6.54 0.86
C ILE A 19 -5.31 5.92 -0.45
N SER A 20 -4.38 4.95 -0.39
CA SER A 20 -3.89 4.24 -1.58
C SER A 20 -3.36 2.84 -1.24
N ILE A 21 -3.27 1.98 -2.26
CA ILE A 21 -2.67 0.64 -2.17
C ILE A 21 -1.79 0.38 -3.40
N GLY A 22 -0.60 -0.15 -3.16
CA GLY A 22 0.32 -0.63 -4.19
C GLY A 22 0.61 -2.11 -3.99
N MET A 23 0.62 -2.90 -5.06
CA MET A 23 0.94 -4.33 -5.02
C MET A 23 1.88 -4.70 -6.18
N VAL A 24 2.86 -5.54 -5.89
CA VAL A 24 3.86 -6.04 -6.84
C VAL A 24 4.00 -7.54 -6.66
N ALA A 25 3.69 -8.31 -7.70
CA ALA A 25 3.91 -9.76 -7.69
C ALA A 25 5.35 -10.09 -8.13
N GLU A 26 5.88 -11.23 -7.69
CA GLU A 26 7.24 -11.68 -8.07
C GLU A 26 7.45 -11.83 -9.58
N ASP A 27 6.37 -12.10 -10.32
CA ASP A 27 6.35 -12.23 -11.78
C ASP A 27 6.40 -10.87 -12.52
N GLY A 28 6.40 -9.75 -11.79
CA GLY A 28 6.52 -8.40 -12.33
C GLY A 28 5.18 -7.72 -12.62
N ARG A 29 4.03 -8.34 -12.34
CA ARG A 29 2.74 -7.64 -12.40
C ARG A 29 2.65 -6.62 -11.27
N GLU A 30 1.99 -5.51 -11.55
CA GLU A 30 1.79 -4.41 -10.60
C GLU A 30 0.33 -3.95 -10.58
N LEU A 31 -0.09 -3.47 -9.42
CA LEU A 31 -1.37 -2.81 -9.20
C LEU A 31 -1.13 -1.57 -8.35
N TYR A 32 -1.57 -0.40 -8.81
CA TYR A 32 -1.65 0.80 -7.99
C TYR A 32 -3.07 1.35 -8.05
N ALA A 33 -3.58 1.81 -6.91
CA ALA A 33 -4.86 2.48 -6.86
C ALA A 33 -4.93 3.48 -5.70
N VAL A 34 -5.60 4.61 -5.95
CA VAL A 34 -5.90 5.65 -4.97
C VAL A 34 -7.40 5.71 -4.77
N PHE A 35 -7.85 5.72 -3.52
CA PHE A 35 -9.27 5.73 -3.19
C PHE A 35 -9.87 7.10 -3.50
N SER A 36 -11.01 7.16 -4.17
CA SER A 36 -11.71 8.43 -4.40
C SER A 36 -12.52 8.92 -3.19
N GLU A 37 -12.69 8.08 -2.17
CA GLU A 37 -13.71 8.20 -1.11
C GLU A 37 -13.14 8.43 0.30
N PHE A 38 -11.81 8.55 0.48
CA PHE A 38 -11.22 8.82 1.80
C PHE A 38 -11.53 10.25 2.30
N ASP A 39 -11.45 10.47 3.62
CA ASP A 39 -11.65 11.78 4.24
C ASP A 39 -10.46 12.72 3.94
N GLN A 40 -10.50 13.33 2.75
CA GLN A 40 -9.50 14.30 2.34
C GLN A 40 -9.47 15.54 3.26
N GLY A 41 -10.55 15.82 4.00
CA GLY A 41 -10.59 16.91 4.97
C GLY A 41 -9.74 16.60 6.19
N ALA A 42 -9.84 15.37 6.71
CA ALA A 42 -9.01 14.86 7.78
C ALA A 42 -7.53 14.77 7.35
N VAL A 43 -7.26 14.23 6.15
CA VAL A 43 -5.90 14.20 5.60
C VAL A 43 -5.28 15.60 5.53
N ARG A 44 -6.02 16.60 5.05
CA ARG A 44 -5.53 18.00 5.00
C ARG A 44 -5.22 18.61 6.36
N ARG A 45 -5.88 18.16 7.43
CA ARG A 45 -5.57 18.59 8.81
C ARG A 45 -4.40 17.81 9.41
N HIS A 46 -4.01 16.69 8.79
CA HIS A 46 -2.92 15.85 9.27
C HIS A 46 -1.58 16.30 8.66
N GLY A 47 -0.77 17.00 9.44
CA GLY A 47 0.48 17.61 8.96
C GLY A 47 1.46 16.63 8.31
N TRP A 48 1.61 15.42 8.87
CA TRP A 48 2.51 14.41 8.33
C TRP A 48 2.02 13.84 6.98
N LEU A 49 0.75 13.43 6.86
CA LEU A 49 0.18 12.96 5.60
C LEU A 49 0.24 14.03 4.51
N MET A 50 -0.03 15.31 4.84
CA MET A 50 0.10 16.41 3.89
C MET A 50 1.53 16.65 3.39
N ALA A 51 2.52 16.38 4.24
CA ALA A 51 3.92 16.57 3.89
C ALA A 51 4.48 15.40 3.07
N ASN A 52 4.02 14.17 3.34
CA ASN A 52 4.67 12.95 2.84
C ASN A 52 3.82 12.17 1.83
N VAL A 53 2.52 11.99 2.09
CA VAL A 53 1.63 11.17 1.25
C VAL A 53 0.93 12.01 0.20
N TRP A 54 0.25 13.09 0.61
CA TRP A 54 -0.55 13.92 -0.29
C TRP A 54 0.20 14.39 -1.55
N PRO A 55 1.50 14.77 -1.50
CA PRO A 55 2.23 15.21 -2.68
C PRO A 55 2.48 14.12 -3.73
N SER A 56 2.38 12.84 -3.35
CA SER A 56 2.59 11.68 -4.24
C SER A 56 1.30 11.22 -4.94
N LEU A 57 0.13 11.70 -4.50
CA LEU A 57 -1.16 11.33 -5.06
C LEU A 57 -1.46 12.05 -6.38
N PRO A 58 -2.37 11.51 -7.23
CA PRO A 58 -2.93 12.21 -8.37
C PRO A 58 -3.76 13.42 -7.92
N ILE A 59 -3.13 14.61 -7.96
CA ILE A 59 -3.75 15.87 -7.51
C ILE A 59 -3.83 16.91 -8.61
N LEU A 60 -5.02 17.52 -8.74
CA LEU A 60 -5.20 18.76 -9.46
C LEU A 60 -4.74 19.92 -8.59
N ARG A 61 -3.58 20.49 -8.95
CA ARG A 61 -3.02 21.64 -8.27
C ARG A 61 -3.77 22.92 -8.66
N ASN A 62 -4.06 23.75 -7.67
CA ASN A 62 -4.59 25.07 -7.96
C ASN A 62 -3.53 25.94 -8.63
N PRO A 63 -3.89 26.76 -9.63
CA PRO A 63 -2.96 27.69 -10.24
C PRO A 63 -2.38 28.65 -9.19
N ARG A 64 -1.11 29.06 -9.39
CA ARG A 64 -0.47 30.04 -8.51
C ARG A 64 -1.33 31.31 -8.41
N GLY A 65 -1.60 31.75 -7.19
CA GLY A 65 -2.39 32.94 -6.90
C GLY A 65 -3.91 32.73 -6.85
N VAL A 66 -4.41 31.52 -7.15
CA VAL A 66 -5.83 31.18 -7.00
C VAL A 66 -6.09 30.70 -5.57
N ARG A 67 -7.10 31.27 -4.91
CA ARG A 67 -7.55 30.79 -3.59
C ARG A 67 -8.26 29.44 -3.76
N GLY A 68 -7.82 28.44 -2.99
CA GLY A 68 -8.41 27.12 -2.96
C GLY A 68 -7.42 26.08 -2.44
N THR A 69 -7.89 24.85 -2.22
CA THR A 69 -7.04 23.70 -1.88
C THR A 69 -6.90 22.77 -3.08
N ASP A 70 -5.71 22.19 -3.25
CA ASP A 70 -5.51 21.10 -4.21
C ASP A 70 -6.51 19.98 -3.93
N ARG A 71 -6.91 19.25 -4.98
CA ARG A 71 -7.93 18.20 -4.91
C ARG A 71 -7.45 16.96 -5.63
N ILE A 72 -7.93 15.79 -5.21
CA ILE A 72 -7.71 14.55 -5.94
C ILE A 72 -8.28 14.68 -7.35
N ASP A 73 -7.52 14.23 -8.34
CA ASP A 73 -8.00 14.10 -9.71
C ASP A 73 -8.81 12.81 -9.85
N VAL A 74 -10.13 12.91 -9.67
CA VAL A 74 -11.03 11.75 -9.81
C VAL A 74 -11.15 11.22 -11.26
N THR A 75 -10.51 11.88 -12.22
CA THR A 75 -10.45 11.41 -13.62
C THR A 75 -9.15 10.68 -13.94
N ASP A 76 -8.19 10.69 -13.02
CA ASP A 76 -6.95 9.95 -13.16
C ASP A 76 -7.21 8.43 -13.22
N PRO A 77 -6.53 7.69 -14.11
CA PRO A 77 -6.76 6.25 -14.27
C PRO A 77 -6.45 5.42 -13.02
N ASP A 78 -5.66 5.92 -12.08
CA ASP A 78 -5.36 5.20 -10.83
C ASP A 78 -6.36 5.52 -9.70
N VAL A 79 -7.28 6.49 -9.90
CA VAL A 79 -8.24 6.91 -8.88
C VAL A 79 -9.58 6.21 -9.07
N HIS A 80 -10.01 5.47 -8.04
CA HIS A 80 -11.18 4.60 -8.12
C HIS A 80 -12.03 4.56 -6.83
N PRO A 81 -13.34 4.27 -6.93
CA PRO A 81 -14.17 3.98 -5.76
C PRO A 81 -13.71 2.73 -5.00
N ARG A 82 -13.93 2.67 -3.69
CA ARG A 82 -13.48 1.57 -2.81
C ARG A 82 -13.92 0.20 -3.32
N ALA A 83 -15.17 0.09 -3.76
CA ALA A 83 -15.71 -1.17 -4.26
C ALA A 83 -15.02 -1.64 -5.56
N GLN A 84 -14.53 -0.73 -6.39
CA GLN A 84 -13.76 -1.07 -7.59
C GLN A 84 -12.36 -1.53 -7.22
N ILE A 85 -11.68 -0.82 -6.31
CA ILE A 85 -10.36 -1.21 -5.81
C ILE A 85 -10.42 -2.59 -5.14
N ALA A 86 -11.43 -2.86 -4.32
CA ALA A 86 -11.63 -4.16 -3.70
C ALA A 86 -11.70 -5.31 -4.74
N ARG A 87 -12.38 -5.09 -5.88
CA ARG A 87 -12.42 -6.08 -6.98
C ARG A 87 -11.08 -6.22 -7.70
N MET A 88 -10.37 -5.12 -7.91
CA MET A 88 -9.04 -5.12 -8.56
C MET A 88 -8.03 -5.87 -7.70
N VAL A 89 -7.97 -5.57 -6.41
CA VAL A 89 -7.12 -6.25 -5.42
C VAL A 89 -7.47 -7.73 -5.30
N GLN A 90 -8.76 -8.05 -5.18
CA GLN A 90 -9.21 -9.44 -5.10
C GLN A 90 -8.74 -10.23 -6.33
N ARG A 91 -8.93 -9.67 -7.53
CA ARG A 91 -8.49 -10.27 -8.79
C ARG A 91 -6.98 -10.47 -8.81
N PHE A 92 -6.21 -9.44 -8.47
CA PHE A 92 -4.74 -9.48 -8.49
C PHE A 92 -4.19 -10.62 -7.62
N ILE A 93 -4.77 -10.79 -6.43
CA ILE A 93 -4.41 -11.87 -5.49
C ILE A 93 -4.87 -13.23 -6.02
N GLN A 94 -6.14 -13.38 -6.43
CA GLN A 94 -6.70 -14.67 -6.85
C GLN A 94 -6.12 -15.20 -8.18
N GLU A 95 -5.67 -14.32 -9.07
CA GLU A 95 -4.98 -14.71 -10.30
C GLU A 95 -3.50 -15.09 -10.07
N THR A 96 -2.98 -14.89 -8.85
CA THR A 96 -1.62 -15.28 -8.46
C THR A 96 -1.62 -16.73 -7.93
N PRO A 97 -0.83 -17.65 -8.50
CA PRO A 97 -0.75 -19.02 -8.01
C PRO A 97 -0.19 -19.12 -6.58
N ASP A 98 -0.95 -19.78 -5.69
CA ASP A 98 -0.60 -19.98 -4.27
C ASP A 98 -0.11 -18.67 -3.61
N PRO A 99 -0.96 -17.64 -3.52
CA PRO A 99 -0.52 -16.29 -3.19
C PRO A 99 -0.05 -16.21 -1.74
N GLN A 100 1.12 -15.58 -1.54
CA GLN A 100 1.63 -15.20 -0.23
C GLN A 100 1.68 -13.68 -0.17
N LEU A 101 1.08 -13.07 0.86
CA LEU A 101 1.11 -11.63 1.04
C LEU A 101 2.32 -11.25 1.88
N TRP A 102 3.08 -10.25 1.45
CA TRP A 102 4.26 -9.75 2.12
C TRP A 102 4.23 -8.22 2.22
N ALA A 103 4.55 -7.68 3.39
CA ALA A 103 4.70 -6.23 3.59
C ALA A 103 5.79 -5.93 4.62
N TYR A 104 6.22 -4.68 4.68
CA TYR A 104 7.20 -4.21 5.64
C TYR A 104 6.49 -3.48 6.79
N TYR A 105 6.54 -4.02 8.02
CA TYR A 105 5.69 -3.61 9.14
C TYR A 105 4.20 -3.87 8.90
N ALA A 106 3.89 -5.08 8.46
CA ALA A 106 2.62 -5.46 7.81
C ALA A 106 1.31 -5.33 8.62
N ALA A 107 1.35 -5.03 9.91
CA ALA A 107 0.21 -5.20 10.80
C ALA A 107 -0.99 -4.32 10.41
N TYR A 108 -0.77 -3.02 10.23
CA TYR A 108 -1.84 -2.09 9.84
C TYR A 108 -2.24 -2.29 8.39
N ASP A 109 -1.28 -2.53 7.49
CA ASP A 109 -1.54 -2.83 6.08
C ASP A 109 -2.44 -4.04 5.89
N HIS A 110 -2.26 -5.10 6.69
CA HIS A 110 -3.11 -6.28 6.64
C HIS A 110 -4.55 -5.95 7.06
N VAL A 111 -4.73 -5.16 8.12
CA VAL A 111 -6.06 -4.70 8.54
C VAL A 111 -6.68 -3.80 7.46
N ALA A 112 -5.92 -2.86 6.91
CA ALA A 112 -6.36 -1.96 5.85
C ALA A 112 -6.85 -2.74 4.61
N LEU A 113 -6.03 -3.69 4.14
CA LEU A 113 -6.36 -4.61 3.05
C LEU A 113 -7.63 -5.42 3.35
N ALA A 114 -7.69 -6.09 4.51
CA ALA A 114 -8.83 -6.95 4.85
C ALA A 114 -10.14 -6.14 4.96
N GLN A 115 -10.06 -4.90 5.45
CA GLN A 115 -11.22 -4.00 5.56
C GLN A 115 -11.80 -3.57 4.21
N LEU A 116 -11.14 -3.84 3.07
CA LEU A 116 -11.76 -3.67 1.75
C LEU A 116 -13.06 -4.45 1.61
N TRP A 117 -13.19 -5.57 2.33
CA TRP A 117 -14.37 -6.43 2.34
C TRP A 117 -15.17 -6.33 3.66
N GLY A 118 -14.81 -5.39 4.54
CA GLY A 118 -15.47 -5.16 5.82
C GLY A 118 -14.92 -6.05 6.95
N PRO A 119 -15.76 -6.71 7.77
CA PRO A 119 -15.28 -7.60 8.81
C PRO A 119 -14.57 -8.82 8.22
N MET A 120 -13.63 -9.40 8.97
CA MET A 120 -12.85 -10.57 8.55
C MET A 120 -13.71 -11.76 8.08
N SER A 121 -14.93 -11.91 8.61
CA SER A 121 -15.89 -12.94 8.18
C SER A 121 -16.28 -12.84 6.69
N ASN A 122 -16.06 -11.68 6.08
CA ASN A 122 -16.37 -11.41 4.68
C ASN A 122 -15.14 -11.51 3.77
N LEU A 123 -13.96 -11.88 4.31
CA LEU A 123 -12.76 -12.01 3.48
C LEU A 123 -13.01 -13.04 2.37
N PRO A 124 -12.80 -12.68 1.09
CA PRO A 124 -13.10 -13.60 -0.01
C PRO A 124 -12.22 -14.86 0.04
N SER A 125 -12.80 -15.99 -0.36
CA SER A 125 -12.04 -17.25 -0.51
C SER A 125 -10.85 -17.06 -1.45
N GLY A 126 -9.70 -17.61 -1.09
CA GLY A 126 -8.47 -17.51 -1.88
C GLY A 126 -7.64 -16.25 -1.59
N ILE A 127 -8.12 -15.33 -0.75
CA ILE A 127 -7.28 -14.28 -0.17
C ILE A 127 -6.60 -14.85 1.08
N PRO A 128 -5.26 -14.75 1.21
CA PRO A 128 -4.57 -15.20 2.42
C PRO A 128 -5.07 -14.47 3.67
N MET A 129 -5.30 -15.23 4.75
CA MET A 129 -5.73 -14.74 6.07
C MET A 129 -4.59 -14.09 6.87
N GLN A 130 -3.39 -14.02 6.31
CA GLN A 130 -2.21 -13.45 6.95
C GLN A 130 -1.33 -12.73 5.93
N THR A 131 -0.54 -11.78 6.42
CA THR A 131 0.56 -11.17 5.70
C THR A 131 1.86 -11.49 6.42
N ASP A 132 2.84 -12.01 5.69
CA ASP A 132 4.19 -12.23 6.17
C ASP A 132 4.94 -10.89 6.25
N ASP A 133 5.71 -10.72 7.33
CA ASP A 133 6.36 -9.45 7.65
C ASP A 133 7.86 -9.48 7.32
N LEU A 134 8.29 -8.58 6.44
CA LEU A 134 9.69 -8.51 5.99
C LEU A 134 10.67 -8.21 7.12
N VAL A 135 10.25 -7.46 8.15
CA VAL A 135 11.10 -7.17 9.31
C VAL A 135 11.31 -8.42 10.17
N THR A 136 10.29 -9.24 10.30
CA THR A 136 10.34 -10.53 10.97
C THR A 136 11.26 -11.49 10.23
N GLU A 137 11.16 -11.53 8.90
CA GLU A 137 12.06 -12.34 8.08
C GLU A 137 13.52 -11.87 8.16
N ALA A 138 13.77 -10.55 8.11
CA ALA A 138 15.10 -9.99 8.31
C ALA A 138 15.70 -10.43 9.66
N LYS A 139 14.92 -10.34 10.75
CA LYS A 139 15.35 -10.79 12.08
C LYS A 139 15.67 -12.29 12.12
N ARG A 140 14.87 -13.12 11.45
CA ARG A 140 15.12 -14.58 11.35
C ARG A 140 16.47 -14.86 10.68
N LEU A 141 16.88 -14.02 9.74
CA LEU A 141 18.16 -14.08 9.03
C LEU A 141 19.32 -13.41 9.79
N GLY A 142 19.07 -12.90 11.00
CA GLY A 142 20.08 -12.19 11.78
C GLY A 142 20.36 -10.77 11.32
N LEU A 143 19.49 -10.20 10.48
CA LEU A 143 19.57 -8.82 10.01
C LEU A 143 18.68 -7.89 10.84
N THR A 144 19.10 -6.64 10.89
CA THR A 144 18.30 -5.50 11.32
C THR A 144 17.70 -4.77 10.12
N PRO A 145 16.62 -4.01 10.29
CA PRO A 145 16.08 -3.16 9.22
C PRO A 145 17.09 -2.21 8.58
N GLY A 146 18.07 -1.73 9.36
CA GLY A 146 19.12 -0.83 8.86
C GLY A 146 20.14 -1.51 7.92
N GLU A 147 20.16 -2.84 7.88
CA GLU A 147 21.04 -3.63 7.00
C GLU A 147 20.34 -4.02 5.69
N LEU A 148 19.02 -3.79 5.58
CA LEU A 148 18.28 -3.99 4.34
C LEU A 148 18.59 -2.87 3.32
N PRO A 149 18.42 -3.14 2.00
CA PRO A 149 18.56 -2.11 0.99
C PRO A 149 17.73 -0.86 1.31
N THR A 150 18.31 0.32 1.11
CA THR A 150 17.60 1.59 1.37
C THR A 150 16.89 2.11 0.13
N GLN A 151 15.63 2.52 0.27
CA GLN A 151 14.89 3.22 -0.76
C GLN A 151 15.41 4.65 -0.92
N LYS A 152 15.77 5.02 -2.15
CA LYS A 152 16.38 6.33 -2.44
C LYS A 152 15.36 7.45 -2.66
N ALA A 153 14.18 7.11 -3.16
CA ALA A 153 13.13 8.05 -3.53
C ALA A 153 11.78 7.33 -3.56
N GLY A 154 10.69 8.09 -3.61
CA GLY A 154 9.34 7.53 -3.71
C GLY A 154 8.77 7.02 -2.40
N HIS A 155 9.40 7.32 -1.25
CA HIS A 155 8.82 7.04 0.06
C HIS A 155 7.42 7.64 0.15
N HIS A 156 6.51 6.90 0.78
CA HIS A 156 5.13 7.31 1.00
C HIS A 156 4.30 7.39 -0.29
N ASN A 157 4.66 6.51 -1.23
CA ASN A 157 3.90 6.20 -2.41
C ASN A 157 3.77 4.67 -2.46
N ALA A 158 2.56 4.18 -2.22
CA ALA A 158 2.34 2.76 -1.96
C ALA A 158 2.87 1.81 -3.05
N ILE A 159 2.90 2.21 -4.33
CA ILE A 159 3.47 1.34 -5.37
C ILE A 159 5.00 1.35 -5.34
N GLU A 160 5.64 2.49 -5.08
CA GLU A 160 7.10 2.55 -4.94
C GLU A 160 7.56 1.78 -3.69
N ASP A 161 6.81 1.89 -2.59
CA ASP A 161 7.09 1.17 -1.36
C ASP A 161 6.88 -0.35 -1.54
N ALA A 162 5.83 -0.79 -2.25
CA ALA A 162 5.64 -2.19 -2.63
C ALA A 162 6.75 -2.74 -3.54
N ARG A 163 7.24 -1.93 -4.50
CA ARG A 163 8.42 -2.28 -5.32
C ARG A 163 9.66 -2.42 -4.45
N HIS A 164 9.82 -1.55 -3.45
CA HIS A 164 10.95 -1.62 -2.54
C HIS A 164 10.88 -2.85 -1.62
N ASN A 165 9.69 -3.25 -1.18
CA ASN A 165 9.45 -4.49 -0.45
C ASN A 165 9.96 -5.72 -1.24
N LEU A 166 9.72 -5.77 -2.55
CA LEU A 166 10.29 -6.81 -3.43
C LEU A 166 11.83 -6.75 -3.49
N VAL A 167 12.44 -5.56 -3.51
CA VAL A 167 13.90 -5.39 -3.49
C VAL A 167 14.50 -5.95 -2.20
N MET A 168 13.90 -5.64 -1.04
CA MET A 168 14.32 -6.17 0.26
C MET A 168 14.20 -7.69 0.31
N ALA A 169 13.08 -8.24 -0.18
CA ALA A 169 12.88 -9.68 -0.23
C ALA A 169 13.92 -10.40 -1.11
N ARG A 170 14.22 -9.86 -2.30
CA ARG A 170 15.26 -10.42 -3.18
C ARG A 170 16.65 -10.36 -2.57
N TYR A 171 16.95 -9.31 -1.82
CA TYR A 171 18.20 -9.23 -1.05
C TYR A 171 18.27 -10.33 0.00
N MET A 172 17.21 -10.51 0.79
CA MET A 172 17.12 -11.57 1.80
C MET A 172 17.20 -12.98 1.17
N ASP A 173 16.59 -13.21 0.01
CA ASP A 173 16.75 -14.49 -0.69
C ASP A 173 18.21 -14.73 -1.09
N SER A 174 18.93 -13.69 -1.51
CA SER A 174 20.31 -13.80 -1.99
C SER A 174 21.32 -14.20 -0.90
N ILE A 175 21.00 -13.93 0.37
CA ILE A 175 21.84 -14.30 1.51
C ILE A 175 21.49 -15.68 2.10
N THR A 176 20.36 -16.26 1.70
CA THR A 176 19.92 -17.59 2.15
C THR A 176 20.37 -18.74 1.26
N ARG A 177 20.93 -18.43 0.08
CA ARG A 177 21.49 -19.39 -0.87
C ARG A 177 22.97 -19.61 -0.61
#